data_AF-K6U0H8-F1
#
_entry.id   AF-K6U0H8-F1
#
_cell.length_a   1.000
_cell.length_b   1.000
_cell.length_c   1.000
_cell.angle_alpha   90.00
_cell.angle_beta   90.00
_cell.angle_gamma   90.00
#
_symmetry.space_group_name_H-M   'P 1'
#
loop_
_entity.id
_entity.type
_entity.pdbx_description
1 polymer ?
#
loop_
_entity_poly.entity_id
_entity_poly.type
_entity_poly.pdbx_seq_one_letter_code
_entity_poly.pdbx_strand_id
1 'polypeptide(L)' 'MCKLNMLDKLSFLLIFIGSLNWGTIGLFNLNLVSIVFLNNILMQRAIYILISLAAANIISLIFRCNLIFTDK' A
#
# COMPACT_ATOMS: atom_id res chain seq x y z
N MET A 1 11.66 20.55 6.26
CA MET A 1 10.84 19.92 5.19
C MET A 1 11.29 18.49 5.01
N CYS A 2 10.40 17.52 5.20
CA CYS A 2 10.76 16.13 4.97
C CYS A 2 10.90 15.84 3.47
N LYS A 3 11.95 15.12 3.09
CA LYS A 3 12.22 14.79 1.69
C LYS A 3 11.65 13.41 1.37
N LEU A 4 10.69 13.36 0.46
CA LEU A 4 10.13 12.10 -0.05
C LEU A 4 11.09 11.47 -1.03
N ASN A 5 11.50 10.23 -0.78
CA ASN A 5 12.28 9.45 -1.71
C ASN A 5 11.39 8.74 -2.73
N MET A 6 12.01 8.25 -3.82
CA MET A 6 11.32 7.47 -4.86
C MET A 6 10.55 6.27 -4.28
N LEU A 7 11.13 5.59 -3.27
CA LEU A 7 10.51 4.45 -2.59
C LEU A 7 9.23 4.82 -1.81
N ASP A 8 9.19 6.01 -1.22
CA ASP A 8 8.02 6.50 -0.48
C ASP A 8 6.85 6.77 -1.42
N LYS A 9 7.13 7.38 -2.57
CA LYS A 9 6.14 7.61 -3.64
C LYS A 9 5.60 6.31 -4.20
N LEU A 10 6.49 5.35 -4.46
CA LEU A 10 6.10 4.02 -4.93
C LEU A 10 5.24 3.30 -3.87
N SER A 11 5.65 3.36 -2.61
CA SER A 11 4.92 2.75 -1.49
C SER A 11 3.49 3.32 -1.38
N PHE A 12 3.34 4.64 -1.51
CA PHE A 12 2.03 5.29 -1.53
C PHE A 12 1.14 4.79 -2.66
N LEU A 13 1.68 4.68 -3.87
CA LEU A 13 0.94 4.14 -5.01
C LEU A 13 0.49 2.69 -4.77
N LEU A 14 1.38 1.83 -4.26
CA LEU A 14 1.05 0.41 -3.99
C LEU A 14 -0.05 0.28 -2.94
N ILE A 15 0.02 1.05 -1.84
CA ILE A 15 -1.00 1.02 -0.79
C ILE A 15 -2.33 1.53 -1.32
N PHE A 16 -2.31 2.58 -2.15
CA PHE A 16 -3.52 3.12 -2.75
C PHE A 16 -4.23 2.08 -3.63
N ILE A 17 -3.47 1.33 -4.45
CA ILE A 17 -4.03 0.23 -5.23
C ILE A 17 -4.54 -0.89 -4.31
N GLY A 18 -3.79 -1.22 -3.26
CA GLY A 18 -4.17 -2.24 -2.28
C GLY A 18 -5.46 -1.91 -1.51
N SER A 19 -5.62 -0.66 -1.08
CA SER A 19 -6.82 -0.20 -0.37
C SER A 19 -8.05 -0.20 -1.28
N LEU A 20 -7.89 0.17 -2.56
CA LEU A 20 -8.95 0.05 -3.57
C LEU A 20 -9.37 -1.42 -3.74
N ASN A 21 -8.43 -2.35 -3.86
CA ASN A 21 -8.76 -3.78 -3.98
C ASN A 21 -9.52 -4.32 -2.75
N TRP A 22 -9.12 -3.96 -1.53
CA TRP A 22 -9.88 -4.34 -0.34
C TRP A 22 -11.25 -3.66 -0.25
N GLY A 23 -11.36 -2.40 -0.69
CA GLY A 23 -12.63 -1.69 -0.80
C GLY A 23 -13.61 -2.38 -1.75
N THR A 24 -13.14 -2.83 -2.92
CA THR A 24 -13.99 -3.57 -3.88
C THR A 24 -14.37 -4.95 -3.38
N ILE A 25 -13.49 -5.62 -2.62
CA ILE A 25 -13.82 -6.88 -1.95
C ILE A 25 -14.92 -6.65 -0.90
N GLY A 26 -14.82 -5.60 -0.08
CA GLY A 26 -15.82 -5.31 0.95
C GLY A 26 -17.19 -4.90 0.38
N LEU A 27 -17.21 -4.10 -0.69
CA LEU A 27 -18.46 -3.58 -1.28
C LEU A 27 -19.13 -4.55 -2.24
N PHE A 28 -18.35 -5.26 -3.06
CA PHE A 28 -18.87 -6.04 -4.19
C PHE A 28 -18.41 -7.51 -4.17
N ASN A 29 -17.63 -7.93 -3.17
CA ASN A 29 -16.93 -9.23 -3.18
C ASN A 29 -16.04 -9.44 -4.42
N LEU A 30 -15.58 -8.35 -5.04
CA LEU A 30 -14.74 -8.38 -6.24
C LEU A 30 -13.27 -8.16 -5.89
N ASN A 31 -12.45 -9.19 -6.13
CA ASN A 31 -11.00 -9.13 -5.96
C ASN A 31 -10.31 -8.77 -7.29
N LEU A 32 -9.99 -7.49 -7.46
CA LEU A 32 -9.30 -6.96 -8.65
C LEU A 32 -7.93 -7.62 -8.85
N VAL A 33 -7.17 -7.82 -7.77
CA VAL A 33 -5.86 -8.49 -7.83
C VAL A 33 -6.04 -9.93 -8.31
N SER A 34 -7.09 -10.63 -7.87
CA SER A 34 -7.38 -11.98 -8.36
C SER A 34 -7.71 -12.01 -9.85
N ILE A 35 -8.51 -11.05 -10.33
CA ILE A 35 -8.93 -10.94 -11.73
C ILE A 35 -7.72 -10.65 -12.64
N VAL A 36 -6.89 -9.67 -12.28
CA VAL A 36 -5.72 -9.27 -13.09
C VAL A 36 -4.69 -10.40 -13.18
N PHE A 37 -4.49 -11.15 -12.09
CA PHE A 37 -3.52 -12.24 -12.03
C PHE A 37 -4.13 -13.62 -12.32
N LEU A 38 -5.31 -13.67 -12.97
CA LEU A 38 -5.96 -14.92 -13.43
C LEU A 38 -6.06 -15.98 -12.32
N ASN A 39 -6.40 -15.56 -11.10
CA ASN A 39 -6.51 -16.42 -9.92
C ASN A 39 -5.21 -17.16 -9.52
N ASN A 40 -4.04 -16.68 -9.95
CA ASN A 40 -2.76 -17.25 -9.53
C ASN A 40 -2.44 -16.93 -8.06
N ILE A 41 -2.65 -17.90 -7.19
CA ILE A 41 -2.51 -17.79 -5.73
C ILE A 41 -1.10 -17.33 -5.31
N LEU A 42 -0.05 -17.82 -5.96
CA LEU A 42 1.33 -17.45 -5.62
C LEU A 42 1.59 -15.98 -5.90
N MET A 43 1.12 -15.50 -7.05
CA MET A 43 1.33 -14.12 -7.48
C MET A 43 0.51 -13.13 -6.65
N GLN A 44 -0.73 -13.49 -6.31
CA GLN A 44 -1.56 -12.70 -5.39
C GLN A 44 -0.90 -12.53 -4.01
N ARG A 45 -0.37 -13.63 -3.45
CA ARG A 45 0.35 -13.59 -2.17
C ARG A 45 1.56 -12.66 -2.22
N ALA A 46 2.35 -12.73 -3.30
CA ALA A 46 3.49 -11.84 -3.49
C ALA A 46 3.05 -10.36 -3.46
N ILE A 47 1.96 -10.02 -4.16
CA ILE A 47 1.43 -8.65 -4.21
C ILE A 47 0.95 -8.18 -2.85
N TYR A 48 0.24 -9.02 -2.09
CA TYR A 48 -0.21 -8.65 -0.75
C TYR A 48 0.96 -8.42 0.21
N ILE A 49 2.05 -9.20 0.08
CA ILE A 49 3.29 -8.98 0.84
C ILE A 49 3.95 -7.65 0.43
N LEU A 50 4.01 -7.34 -0.86
CA LEU A 50 4.53 -6.06 -1.39
C LEU A 50 3.72 -4.86 -0.87
N ILE A 51 2.40 -4.95 -0.83
CA ILE A 51 1.52 -3.92 -0.26
C ILE A 51 1.79 -3.74 1.24
N SER A 52 1.99 -4.83 1.98
CA SER A 52 2.34 -4.79 3.40
C SER A 52 3.69 -4.10 3.66
N LEU A 53 4.71 -4.43 2.87
CA LEU A 53 6.02 -3.77 2.94
C LEU A 53 5.93 -2.27 2.61
N ALA A 54 5.12 -1.91 1.61
CA ALA A 54 4.85 -0.51 1.28
C ALA A 54 4.19 0.21 2.47
N ALA A 55 3.20 -0.40 3.12
CA ALA A 55 2.55 0.16 4.31
C ALA A 55 3.54 0.39 5.45
N ALA A 56 4.44 -0.56 5.69
CA ALA A 56 5.51 -0.39 6.67
C ALA A 56 6.44 0.79 6.34
N ASN A 57 6.78 1.00 5.06
CA ASN A 57 7.58 2.17 4.66
C ASN A 57 6.84 3.49 4.88
N ILE A 58 5.52 3.57 4.63
CA ILE A 58 4.73 4.77 4.97
C ILE A 58 4.72 5.04 6.47
N ILE A 59 4.55 4.01 7.29
CA ILE A 59 4.61 4.16 8.75
C ILE A 59 5.98 4.72 9.15
N SER A 60 7.07 4.18 8.61
CA SER A 60 8.43 4.70 8.83
C SER A 60 8.56 6.17 8.37
N LEU A 61 7.98 6.52 7.22
CA LEU A 61 7.97 7.88 6.70
C LEU A 61 7.31 8.86 7.68
N ILE A 62 6.18 8.49 8.28
CA ILE A 62 5.47 9.33 9.26
C ILE A 62 6.37 9.72 10.43
N PHE A 63 7.17 8.77 10.94
CA PHE A 63 8.15 9.03 12.00
C PHE A 63 9.37 9.81 11.50
N ARG A 64 9.95 9.46 10.34
CA ARG A 64 11.10 10.18 9.75
C ARG A 64 10.80 11.65 9.49
N CYS A 65 9.58 11.93 9.05
CA CYS A 65 9.11 13.27 8.75
C CYS A 65 8.53 14.00 9.97
N ASN A 66 8.45 13.34 11.13
CA ASN A 66 7.82 13.85 12.35
C ASN A 66 6.42 14.45 12.11
N LEU A 67 5.66 13.87 11.16
CA LEU A 67 4.37 14.42 10.72
C LEU A 67 3.33 14.46 11.85
N ILE A 68 3.47 13.59 12.85
CA ILE A 68 2.57 13.52 14.01
C ILE A 68 2.87 14.60 15.05
N PHE A 69 4.11 15.13 15.09
CA PHE A 69 4.57 15.99 16.18
C PHE A 69 4.77 17.46 15.76
N THR A 70 4.31 17.85 14.58
CA THR A 70 4.45 19.22 14.03
C THR A 70 3.38 20.19 14.57
N ASP A 71 3.01 20.05 15.84
CA ASP A 71 2.07 20.96 16.54
C ASP A 71 2.75 21.81 17.62
N LYS A 72 4.08 22.01 17.53
CA LYS A 72 4.82 22.97 18.36
C LYS A 72 5.75 23.85 17.54
#